data_AF-A0A401QMH0-F1
#
_entry.id   AF-A0A401QMH0-F1
#
_cell.length_a   1.000
_cell.length_b   1.000
_cell.length_c   1.000
_cell.angle_alpha   90.00
_cell.angle_beta   90.00
_cell.angle_gamma   90.00
#
_symmetry.space_group_name_H-M   'P 1'
#
loop_
_entity.id
_entity.type
_entity.pdbx_description
1 polymer ?
#
loop_
_entity_poly.entity_id
_entity_poly.type
_entity_poly.pdbx_seq_one_letter_code
_entity_poly.pdbx_strand_id
1 'polypeptide(L)'
;QEKIGHDSHYEQEGKVQFVIDAVYAMAHALHDMHNDLCTGVNGVCAKMDSIDGKTLLQYIRSVTFNGEPEVKDGKVLRWLH
;
A
#
# COMPACT_ATOMS: atom_id res chain seq x y z
N GLN A 1 -41.83 1.18 15.44
CA GLN A 1 -41.21 0.26 16.40
C GLN A 1 -40.06 -0.41 15.68
N GLU A 2 -38.86 0.11 15.85
CA GLU A 2 -37.64 -0.47 15.27
C GLU A 2 -37.26 -1.70 16.09
N LYS A 3 -37.20 -2.87 15.45
CA LYS A 3 -36.67 -4.10 16.04
C LYS A 3 -35.27 -4.28 15.48
N ILE A 4 -34.28 -4.07 16.32
CA ILE A 4 -32.88 -4.35 16.01
C ILE A 4 -32.77 -5.87 15.85
N GLY A 5 -32.65 -6.33 14.61
CA GLY A 5 -32.42 -7.73 14.28
C GLY A 5 -31.02 -8.13 14.72
N HIS A 6 -30.93 -9.25 15.42
CA HIS A 6 -29.72 -9.84 16.01
C HIS A 6 -28.74 -10.45 14.98
N ASP A 7 -28.90 -10.14 13.68
CA ASP A 7 -28.12 -10.72 12.59
C ASP A 7 -27.22 -9.68 11.90
N SER A 8 -26.65 -8.76 12.67
CA SER A 8 -25.56 -7.92 12.16
C SER A 8 -24.29 -8.77 12.10
N HIS A 9 -24.20 -9.64 11.09
CA HIS A 9 -22.91 -10.12 10.63
C HIS A 9 -22.12 -8.86 10.27
N TYR A 10 -21.14 -8.48 11.09
CA TYR A 10 -20.19 -7.45 10.70
C TYR A 10 -19.52 -7.98 9.42
N GLU A 11 -19.93 -7.49 8.25
CA GLU A 11 -19.13 -7.64 7.04
C GLU A 11 -17.84 -6.89 7.34
N GLN A 12 -16.77 -7.62 7.61
CA GLN A 12 -15.44 -7.05 7.54
C GLN A 12 -15.36 -6.40 6.17
N GLU A 13 -15.34 -5.06 6.13
CA GLU A 13 -15.24 -4.34 4.87
C GLU A 13 -14.04 -4.95 4.13
N GLY A 14 -14.30 -5.54 2.96
CA GLY A 14 -13.30 -6.15 2.08
C GLY A 14 -12.35 -5.13 1.47
N LYS A 15 -11.94 -4.13 2.26
CA LYS A 15 -11.10 -2.99 1.91
C LYS A 15 -9.82 -2.93 2.73
N VAL A 16 -9.64 -3.83 3.71
CA VAL A 16 -8.39 -3.90 4.50
C VAL A 16 -7.19 -4.14 3.57
N GLN A 17 -7.34 -4.96 2.53
CA GLN A 17 -6.30 -5.19 1.52
C GLN A 17 -5.93 -3.91 0.75
N PHE A 18 -6.90 -3.03 0.43
CA PHE A 18 -6.58 -1.74 -0.19
C PHE A 18 -5.74 -0.84 0.72
N VAL A 19 -5.96 -0.90 2.04
CA VAL A 19 -5.14 -0.14 2.99
C VAL A 19 -3.73 -0.71 3.06
N ILE A 20 -3.61 -2.05 3.10
CA ILE A 20 -2.31 -2.74 3.10
C ILE A 20 -1.53 -2.41 1.83
N ASP A 21 -2.15 -2.57 0.66
CA ASP A 21 -1.52 -2.28 -0.63
C ASP A 21 -1.12 -0.80 -0.76
N ALA A 22 -1.93 0.14 -0.27
CA ALA A 22 -1.59 1.55 -0.27
C ALA A 22 -0.35 1.85 0.59
N VAL A 23 -0.23 1.23 1.76
CA VAL A 23 0.93 1.37 2.63
C VAL A 23 2.17 0.72 2.01
N TYR A 24 2.03 -0.48 1.44
CA TYR A 24 3.12 -1.16 0.74
C TYR A 24 3.60 -0.37 -0.48
N ALA A 25 2.68 0.20 -1.26
CA ALA A 25 3.04 1.04 -2.40
C ALA A 25 3.89 2.24 -1.97
N MET A 26 3.52 2.90 -0.87
CA MET A 26 4.30 4.01 -0.32
C MET A 26 5.67 3.55 0.19
N ALA A 27 5.73 2.39 0.86
CA ALA A 27 6.98 1.83 1.35
C ALA A 27 7.96 1.52 0.20
N HIS A 28 7.48 0.90 -0.87
CA HIS A 28 8.27 0.64 -2.07
C HIS A 28 8.74 1.94 -2.75
N ALA A 29 7.86 2.93 -2.89
CA ALA A 29 8.23 4.22 -3.47
C ALA A 29 9.35 4.92 -2.69
N LEU A 30 9.27 4.91 -1.35
CA LEU A 30 10.28 5.50 -0.48
C LEU A 30 11.59 4.71 -0.52
N HIS A 31 11.52 3.37 -0.64
CA HIS A 31 12.70 2.53 -0.76
C HIS A 31 13.47 2.78 -2.06
N ASP A 32 12.77 2.84 -3.20
CA ASP A 32 13.39 3.12 -4.50
C ASP A 32 14.01 4.51 -4.53
N MET A 33 13.29 5.51 -4.00
CA MET A 33 13.81 6.87 -3.86
C MET A 33 15.04 6.92 -2.94
N HIS A 34 15.07 6.13 -1.87
CA HIS A 34 16.23 6.04 -0.98
C HIS A 34 17.44 5.42 -1.67
N ASN A 35 17.25 4.33 -2.41
CA ASN A 35 18.31 3.68 -3.17
C ASN A 35 18.94 4.62 -4.20
N ASP A 36 18.13 5.45 -4.87
CA ASP A 36 18.60 6.42 -5.87
C ASP A 36 19.32 7.62 -5.24
N LEU A 37 18.81 8.15 -4.13
CA LEU A 37 19.30 9.40 -3.55
C LEU A 37 20.39 9.21 -2.48
N CYS A 38 20.31 8.12 -1.70
CA CYS A 38 21.06 7.91 -0.47
C CYS A 38 22.01 6.70 -0.57
N THR A 39 22.91 6.70 -1.56
CA THR A 39 23.85 5.60 -1.78
C THR A 39 24.76 5.33 -0.57
N GLY A 40 24.61 4.15 0.05
CA GLY A 40 25.46 3.68 1.14
C GLY A 40 25.20 4.29 2.52
N VAL A 41 24.08 5.01 2.70
CA VAL A 41 23.71 5.63 3.98
C VAL A 41 22.52 4.89 4.59
N ASN A 42 22.65 4.49 5.86
CA ASN A 42 21.52 3.97 6.63
C ASN A 42 20.64 5.13 7.12
N GLY A 43 19.33 5.00 6.98
CA GLY A 43 18.37 6.04 7.37
C GLY A 43 18.22 7.15 6.33
N VAL A 44 17.48 8.20 6.69
CA VAL A 44 17.17 9.32 5.80
C VAL A 44 18.43 10.19 5.59
N CYS A 45 18.85 10.37 4.34
CA CYS A 45 19.94 11.28 4.00
C CYS A 45 19.44 12.70 3.71
N ALA A 46 20.35 13.68 3.67
CA ALA A 46 20.00 15.10 3.47
C ALA A 46 19.17 15.37 2.18
N LYS A 47 19.33 14.54 1.14
CA LYS A 47 18.53 14.65 -0.11
C LYS A 47 17.07 14.20 0.05
N MET A 48 16.78 13.39 1.07
CA MET A 48 15.43 12.94 1.43
C MET A 48 14.87 13.66 2.67
N ASP A 49 15.62 14.59 3.28
CA ASP A 49 15.15 15.35 4.46
C ASP A 49 14.06 16.36 4.05
N SER A 50 14.18 16.96 2.86
CA SER A 50 13.15 17.80 2.24
C SER A 50 12.69 17.18 0.91
N ILE A 51 11.76 16.23 0.98
CA ILE A 51 11.22 15.57 -0.22
C ILE A 51 10.35 16.56 -1.02
N ASP A 52 10.65 16.72 -2.31
CA ASP A 52 9.73 17.38 -3.24
C ASP A 52 8.55 16.44 -3.56
N GLY A 53 7.33 16.92 -3.35
CA GLY A 53 6.11 16.13 -3.54
C GLY A 53 5.92 15.65 -4.98
N LYS A 54 6.43 16.38 -5.98
CA LYS A 54 6.38 15.93 -7.38
C LYS A 54 7.33 14.75 -7.63
N THR A 55 8.53 14.78 -7.06
CA THR A 55 9.47 13.65 -7.11
C THR A 55 8.87 12.43 -6.44
N LEU A 56 8.35 12.56 -5.22
CA LEU A 56 7.71 11.43 -4.53
C LEU A 56 6.54 10.84 -5.33
N LEU A 57 5.71 11.69 -5.95
CA LEU A 57 4.60 11.24 -6.79
C LEU A 57 5.08 10.42 -8.01
N GLN A 58 6.25 10.72 -8.56
CA GLN A 58 6.82 9.93 -9.66
C GLN A 58 7.17 8.52 -9.18
N TYR A 59 7.81 8.39 -8.01
CA TYR A 59 8.11 7.09 -7.41
C TYR A 59 6.84 6.30 -7.09
N ILE A 60 5.83 6.93 -6.48
CA ILE A 60 4.54 6.26 -6.20
C ILE A 60 3.89 5.70 -7.48
N ARG A 61 3.99 6.43 -8.60
CA ARG A 61 3.43 6.00 -9.90
C ARG A 61 4.24 4.92 -10.60
N SER A 62 5.53 4.77 -10.30
CA SER A 62 6.40 3.75 -10.91
C SER A 62 6.45 2.44 -10.13
N VAL A 63 5.93 2.42 -8.89
CA VAL A 63 5.93 1.23 -8.05
C VAL A 63 5.17 0.07 -8.72
N THR A 64 5.83 -1.08 -8.79
CA THR A 64 5.24 -2.35 -9.21
C THR A 64 5.66 -3.42 -8.19
N PHE A 65 4.69 -4.01 -7.50
CA PHE A 65 4.91 -5.12 -6.58
C PHE A 65 3.73 -6.09 -6.64
N ASN A 66 3.99 -7.35 -6.31
CA ASN A 66 2.92 -8.33 -6.16
C ASN A 66 2.33 -8.15 -4.75
N GLY A 67 1.11 -7.63 -4.66
CA GLY A 67 0.36 -7.61 -3.40
C GLY A 67 0.05 -9.01 -2.89
N GLU A 68 -0.34 -9.14 -1.63
CA GLU A 68 -0.79 -10.44 -1.09
C GLU A 68 -2.06 -10.89 -1.83
N PRO A 69 -2.21 -12.19 -2.13
CA PRO A 69 -3.41 -12.68 -2.79
C PRO A 69 -4.62 -12.45 -1.89
N GLU A 70 -5.60 -11.66 -2.36
CA GLU A 70 -6.90 -11.58 -1.71
C GLU A 70 -7.58 -12.95 -1.82
N VAL A 71 -7.64 -13.68 -0.70
CA VAL A 71 -8.34 -14.96 -0.60
C VAL A 71 -9.80 -14.69 -0.26
N LYS A 72 -10.67 -14.68 -1.27
CA LYS A 72 -12.12 -14.81 -1.07
C LYS A 72 -12.52 -16.27 -1.28
N ASP A 73 -13.16 -16.86 -0.28
CA ASP A 73 -13.68 -18.24 -0.34
C ASP A 73 -12.66 -19.30 -0.78
N GLY A 74 -11.41 -19.18 -0.33
CA GLY A 74 -10.35 -20.14 -0.63
C GLY A 74 -9.82 -20.09 -2.07
N LYS A 75 -10.13 -19.03 -2.83
CA LYS A 75 -9.64 -18.84 -4.20
C LYS A 75 -8.76 -17.59 -4.28
N VAL A 76 -7.55 -17.78 -4.84
CA VAL A 76 -6.62 -16.69 -5.15
C VAL A 76 -7.14 -15.96 -6.40
N LEU A 77 -7.69 -14.76 -6.22
CA LEU A 77 -8.06 -13.91 -7.35
C LEU A 77 -6.81 -13.16 -7.83
N ARG A 78 -6.25 -13.67 -8.93
CA ARG A 78 -5.09 -13.10 -9.62
C ARG A 78 -5.54 -11.88 -10.43
N TRP A 79 -5.30 -10.68 -9.91
CA TRP A 79 -5.64 -9.44 -10.60
C TRP A 79 -4.57 -9.07 -11.65
N LEU A 80 -4.63 -9.76 -12.78
CA LEU A 80 -4.17 -9.24 -14.06
C LEU A 80 -5.34 -9.39 -15.03
N HIS A 81 -6.07 -8.31 -15.23
CA HIS A 81 -6.57 -7.85 -16.53
C HIS A 81 -6.77 -6.33 -16.44
#